data_AF-A0A7S2YF64-F1
#
_entry.id   AF-A0A7S2YF64-F1
#
_cell.length_a   1.000
_cell.length_b   1.000
_cell.length_c   1.000
_cell.angle_alpha   90.00
_cell.angle_beta   90.00
_cell.angle_gamma   90.00
#
_symmetry.space_group_name_H-M   'P 1'
#
loop_
_entity.id
_entity.type
_entity.pdbx_description
1 polymer ?
#
loop_
_entity_poly.entity_id
_entity_poly.type
_entity_poly.pdbx_seq_one_letter_code
_entity_poly.pdbx_strand_id
1 'polypeptide(L)'
;GSFRGRIRVEQSAQQTESQQLSRTILLSDKSRAWAIPSLEIIADDVQCTHGATVSDLSEEELFYLRSRGLDRSTARNMLMYAFADDITQCVDPAVLGALDSEAGLQKRIIRRLENLVPRGERAIKGEFHSI
;
A
#
# COMPACT_ATOMS: atom_id res chain seq x y z
N GLY A 1 9.16 -3.72 -5.89
CA GLY A 1 9.57 -2.42 -5.35
C GLY A 1 10.34 -2.61 -4.05
N SER A 2 11.08 -1.62 -3.59
CA SER A 2 11.75 -1.65 -2.28
C SER A 2 11.34 -0.44 -1.46
N PHE A 3 10.87 -0.67 -0.24
CA PHE A 3 10.63 0.34 0.77
C PHE A 3 11.74 0.27 1.82
N ARG A 4 12.38 1.41 2.09
CA ARG A 4 13.35 1.57 3.17
C ARG A 4 12.96 2.81 3.97
N GLY A 5 12.63 2.61 5.23
CA GLY A 5 12.22 3.68 6.13
C GLY A 5 13.01 3.58 7.43
N ARG A 6 13.53 4.71 7.93
CA ARG A 6 14.28 4.75 9.18
C ARG A 6 13.72 5.86 10.07
N ILE A 7 13.30 5.49 11.28
CA ILE A 7 13.01 6.43 12.36
C ILE A 7 14.19 6.41 13.31
N ARG A 8 14.72 7.59 13.63
CA ARG A 8 15.74 7.77 14.64
C ARG A 8 15.21 8.71 15.72
N VAL A 9 15.30 8.29 16.98
CA VAL A 9 14.88 9.09 18.13
C VAL A 9 16.11 9.34 19.00
N GLU A 10 16.53 10.59 19.04
CA GLU A 10 17.69 11.03 19.82
C GLU A 10 17.36 11.03 21.32
N GLN A 11 18.40 10.92 22.16
CA GLN A 11 18.24 10.84 23.62
C GLN A 11 17.47 12.02 24.23
N SER A 12 17.55 13.21 23.63
CA SER A 12 16.80 14.39 24.09
C SER A 12 15.32 14.36 23.68
N ALA A 13 14.92 13.49 22.75
CA ALA A 13 13.58 13.40 22.20
C ALA A 13 12.69 12.43 23.00
N GLN A 14 12.68 12.60 24.33
CA GLN A 14 11.75 11.90 25.21
C GLN A 14 10.31 12.27 24.85
N GLN A 15 9.38 11.39 25.19
CA GLN A 15 7.95 11.46 24.90
C GLN A 15 7.60 11.46 23.40
N THR A 16 8.54 11.07 22.55
CA THR A 16 8.29 10.91 21.11
C THR A 16 7.32 9.76 20.87
N GLU A 17 6.25 10.04 20.15
CA GLU A 17 5.37 9.04 19.56
C GLU A 17 5.61 8.96 18.05
N SER A 18 5.88 7.75 17.54
CA SER A 18 6.16 7.52 16.13
C SER A 18 5.52 6.22 15.64
N GLN A 19 4.93 6.28 14.46
CA GLN A 19 4.33 5.12 13.79
C GLN A 19 4.76 5.10 12.32
N GLN A 20 5.29 3.97 11.85
CA GLN A 20 5.61 3.75 10.44
C GLN A 20 4.92 2.50 9.92
N LEU A 21 4.06 2.65 8.92
CA LEU A 21 3.36 1.52 8.32
C LEU A 21 3.58 1.49 6.81
N SER A 22 4.12 0.38 6.31
CA SER A 22 4.30 0.12 4.89
C SER A 22 3.39 -1.03 4.46
N ARG A 23 2.38 -0.74 3.63
CA ARG A 23 1.53 -1.76 3.00
C ARG A 23 1.89 -1.88 1.52
N THR A 24 2.18 -3.08 1.04
CA THR A 24 2.47 -3.35 -0.36
C THR A 24 1.59 -4.45 -0.91
N ILE A 25 0.96 -4.19 -2.06
CA ILE A 25 0.24 -5.21 -2.83
C ILE A 25 1.11 -5.69 -3.98
N LEU A 26 1.19 -7.01 -4.14
CA LEU A 26 1.83 -7.65 -5.28
C LEU A 26 0.86 -7.69 -6.46
N LEU A 27 1.23 -7.03 -7.56
CA LEU A 27 0.34 -6.90 -8.72
C LEU A 27 0.44 -8.07 -9.70
N SER A 28 1.48 -8.90 -9.65
CA SER A 28 1.61 -10.09 -10.52
C SER A 28 2.53 -11.14 -9.91
N ASP A 29 2.51 -12.37 -10.43
CA ASP A 29 3.37 -13.48 -9.98
C ASP A 29 4.87 -13.19 -10.10
N LYS A 30 5.26 -12.27 -11.01
CA LYS A 30 6.65 -11.86 -11.20
C LYS A 30 7.05 -10.70 -10.27
N SER A 31 6.12 -10.23 -9.45
CA SER A 31 6.35 -9.10 -8.55
C SER A 31 7.18 -9.54 -7.37
N ARG A 32 8.12 -8.66 -7.00
CA ARG A 32 8.94 -8.80 -5.79
C ARG A 32 8.84 -7.52 -4.98
N ALA A 33 8.70 -7.67 -3.67
CA ALA A 33 8.71 -6.55 -2.76
C ALA A 33 9.70 -6.78 -1.61
N TRP A 34 10.39 -5.70 -1.24
CA TRP A 34 11.25 -5.64 -0.07
C TRP A 34 10.76 -4.53 0.84
N ALA A 35 10.56 -4.83 2.12
CA ALA A 35 10.28 -3.83 3.13
C ALA A 35 11.34 -3.93 4.22
N ILE A 36 12.07 -2.83 4.44
CA ILE A 36 13.17 -2.73 5.39
C ILE A 36 12.90 -1.51 6.28
N PRO A 37 11.95 -1.61 7.23
CA PRO A 37 11.76 -0.59 8.25
C PRO A 37 12.84 -0.71 9.33
N SER A 38 13.37 0.40 9.81
CA SER A 38 14.38 0.43 10.87
C SER A 38 14.01 1.44 11.95
N LEU A 39 14.21 1.07 13.21
CA LEU A 39 14.10 1.96 14.37
C LEU A 39 15.47 2.07 15.03
N GLU A 40 15.88 3.29 15.32
CA GLU A 40 17.07 3.60 16.09
C GLU A 40 16.67 4.53 17.24
N ILE A 41 16.45 3.95 18.42
CA ILE A 41 15.87 4.65 19.57
C ILE A 41 16.93 4.75 20.67
N ILE A 42 17.24 5.99 21.05
CA ILE A 42 18.26 6.32 22.06
C ILE A 42 17.59 7.05 23.25
N ALA A 43 16.26 7.11 23.27
CA ALA A 43 15.43 7.69 24.33
C ALA A 43 14.62 6.59 25.04
N ASP A 44 14.29 6.80 26.31
CA ASP A 44 13.69 5.77 27.17
C ASP A 44 12.16 5.90 27.23
N ASP A 45 11.65 7.13 27.38
CA ASP A 45 10.23 7.42 27.50
C ASP A 45 9.63 7.68 26.10
N VAL A 46 9.48 6.66 25.26
CA VAL A 46 8.96 6.84 23.89
C VAL A 46 8.01 5.71 23.48
N GLN A 47 7.13 6.01 22.52
CA GLN A 47 6.29 4.99 21.87
C GLN A 47 6.57 4.99 20.37
N CYS A 48 7.34 4.01 19.92
CA CYS A 48 7.70 3.89 18.51
C CYS A 48 7.26 2.53 17.98
N THR A 49 6.51 2.54 16.88
CA THR A 49 6.09 1.31 16.19
C THR A 49 6.48 1.39 14.73
N HIS A 50 6.85 0.24 14.17
CA HIS A 50 6.82 0.06 12.72
C HIS A 50 6.05 -1.21 12.35
N GLY A 51 5.55 -1.24 11.13
CA GLY A 51 4.89 -2.40 10.55
C GLY A 51 5.11 -2.41 9.05
N ALA A 52 5.29 -3.61 8.51
CA ALA A 52 5.33 -3.82 7.08
C ALA A 52 4.46 -5.04 6.73
N THR A 53 3.56 -4.86 5.78
CA THR A 53 2.79 -5.95 5.19
C THR A 53 3.05 -6.00 3.70
N VAL A 54 3.27 -7.20 3.19
CA VAL A 54 3.32 -7.48 1.76
C VAL A 54 2.39 -8.64 1.50
N SER A 55 1.38 -8.41 0.68
CA SER A 55 0.35 -9.40 0.38
C SER A 55 -0.12 -9.30 -1.07
N ASP A 56 -0.85 -10.30 -1.54
CA ASP A 56 -1.83 -10.09 -2.62
C ASP A 56 -3.08 -9.41 -2.02
N LEU A 57 -4.08 -9.16 -2.85
CA LEU A 57 -5.41 -8.80 -2.41
C LEU A 57 -6.02 -9.90 -1.54
N SER A 58 -6.86 -9.51 -0.59
CA SER A 58 -7.53 -10.46 0.31
C SER A 58 -8.45 -11.38 -0.49
N GLU A 59 -8.17 -12.69 -0.46
CA GLU A 59 -9.05 -13.69 -1.08
C GLU A 59 -10.41 -13.76 -0.38
N GLU A 60 -10.50 -13.37 0.90
CA GLU A 60 -11.77 -13.27 1.62
C GLU A 60 -12.62 -12.11 1.09
N GLU A 61 -12.01 -10.93 0.90
CA GLU A 61 -12.70 -9.77 0.33
C GLU A 61 -13.10 -10.02 -1.13
N LEU A 62 -12.21 -10.66 -1.90
CA LEU A 62 -12.51 -11.12 -3.26
C LEU A 62 -13.67 -12.11 -3.27
N PHE A 63 -13.66 -13.10 -2.39
CA PHE A 63 -14.75 -14.07 -2.27
C PHE A 63 -16.06 -13.37 -1.91
N TYR A 64 -16.03 -12.44 -0.95
CA TYR A 64 -17.19 -11.68 -0.54
C TYR A 64 -17.80 -10.89 -1.71
N LEU A 65 -16.99 -10.11 -2.43
CA LEU A 65 -17.44 -9.34 -3.59
C LEU A 65 -18.00 -10.26 -4.69
N ARG A 66 -17.36 -11.40 -4.93
CA ARG A 66 -17.84 -12.38 -5.90
C ARG A 66 -19.16 -13.03 -5.51
N SER A 67 -19.36 -13.30 -4.21
CA SER A 67 -20.63 -13.83 -3.70
C SER A 67 -21.81 -12.86 -3.91
N ARG A 68 -21.52 -11.56 -4.11
CA ARG A 68 -22.51 -10.52 -4.47
C ARG A 68 -22.74 -10.36 -5.97
N GLY A 69 -22.19 -11.26 -6.79
CA GLY A 69 -22.41 -11.30 -8.23
C GLY A 69 -21.38 -10.55 -9.07
N LEU A 70 -20.31 -10.02 -8.46
CA LEU A 70 -19.19 -9.43 -9.20
C LEU A 70 -18.31 -10.54 -9.78
N ASP A 71 -17.91 -10.40 -11.04
CA ASP A 71 -16.87 -11.26 -11.58
C ASP A 71 -15.52 -10.99 -10.88
N ARG A 72 -14.59 -11.95 -10.92
CA ARG A 72 -13.31 -11.83 -10.21
C ARG A 72 -12.51 -10.63 -10.68
N SER A 73 -12.55 -10.27 -11.97
CA SER A 73 -11.81 -9.11 -12.49
C SER A 73 -12.36 -7.81 -11.93
N THR A 74 -13.68 -7.64 -11.94
CA THR A 74 -14.34 -6.44 -11.38
C THR A 74 -14.11 -6.34 -9.87
N ALA A 75 -14.28 -7.44 -9.13
CA ALA A 75 -14.02 -7.48 -7.69
C ALA A 75 -12.56 -7.12 -7.36
N ARG A 76 -11.61 -7.70 -8.12
CA ARG A 76 -10.18 -7.41 -7.96
C ARG A 76 -9.90 -5.93 -8.20
N ASN A 77 -10.39 -5.38 -9.31
CA ASN A 77 -10.22 -3.98 -9.65
C ASN A 77 -10.80 -3.06 -8.58
N MET A 78 -11.99 -3.36 -8.02
CA MET A 78 -12.55 -2.62 -6.90
C MET A 78 -11.61 -2.56 -5.69
N LEU A 79 -11.04 -3.69 -5.27
CA LEU A 79 -10.12 -3.71 -4.12
C LEU A 79 -8.82 -2.94 -4.40
N MET A 80 -8.31 -3.01 -5.63
CA MET A 80 -7.14 -2.22 -6.04
C MET A 80 -7.45 -0.73 -6.11
N TYR A 81 -8.67 -0.36 -6.52
CA TYR A 81 -9.14 1.01 -6.47
C TYR A 81 -9.24 1.51 -5.05
N ALA A 82 -9.83 0.73 -4.14
CA ALA A 82 -9.87 1.08 -2.72
C ALA A 82 -8.47 1.32 -2.15
N PHE A 83 -7.51 0.44 -2.44
CA PHE A 83 -6.12 0.61 -2.00
C PHE A 83 -5.46 1.88 -2.56
N ALA A 84 -5.72 2.21 -3.84
CA ALA A 84 -5.19 3.42 -4.45
C ALA A 84 -5.85 4.70 -3.89
N ASP A 85 -7.14 4.62 -3.58
CA ASP A 85 -7.94 5.72 -3.06
C ASP A 85 -7.45 6.17 -1.68
N ASP A 86 -7.15 5.23 -0.79
CA ASP A 86 -6.53 5.47 0.52
C ASP A 86 -5.28 6.36 0.42
N ILE A 87 -4.48 6.17 -0.65
CA ILE A 87 -3.26 6.96 -0.88
C ILE A 87 -3.62 8.38 -1.33
N THR A 88 -4.59 8.52 -2.24
CA THR A 88 -4.97 9.84 -2.78
C THR A 88 -5.70 10.71 -1.77
N GLN A 89 -6.43 10.12 -0.82
CA GLN A 89 -7.09 10.87 0.26
C GLN A 89 -6.11 11.58 1.20
N CYS A 90 -4.85 11.12 1.28
CA CYS A 90 -3.81 11.75 2.07
C CYS A 90 -3.21 13.01 1.41
N VAL A 91 -3.58 13.32 0.17
CA VAL A 91 -3.07 14.48 -0.57
C VAL A 91 -3.99 15.67 -0.34
N ASP A 92 -3.40 16.83 -0.03
CA ASP A 92 -4.15 18.07 0.16
C ASP A 92 -5.07 18.36 -1.05
N PRO A 93 -6.39 18.61 -0.84
CA PRO A 93 -7.32 18.90 -1.92
C PRO A 93 -6.92 20.06 -2.83
N ALA A 94 -6.17 21.06 -2.34
CA ALA A 94 -5.66 22.15 -3.16
C ALA A 94 -4.56 21.67 -4.14
N VAL A 95 -3.74 20.71 -3.70
CA VAL A 95 -2.73 20.05 -4.55
C VAL A 95 -3.39 19.07 -5.50
N LEU A 96 -4.37 18.30 -5.00
CA LEU A 96 -5.10 17.33 -5.79
C LEU A 96 -5.93 18.02 -6.88
N GLY A 97 -6.66 19.09 -6.56
CA GLY A 97 -7.47 19.87 -7.50
C GLY A 97 -6.65 20.55 -8.60
N ALA A 98 -5.42 21.00 -8.30
CA ALA A 98 -4.48 21.48 -9.32
C ALA A 98 -3.97 20.36 -10.26
N LEU A 99 -4.00 19.11 -9.79
CA LEU A 99 -3.59 17.92 -10.53
C LEU A 99 -4.76 17.15 -11.18
N ASP A 100 -6.02 17.42 -10.80
CA ASP A 100 -7.25 16.65 -11.10
C ASP A 100 -8.17 17.25 -12.18
N SER A 101 -7.72 18.19 -13.00
CA SER A 101 -8.40 18.47 -14.29
C SER A 101 -8.21 17.30 -15.27
N GLU A 102 -9.29 16.77 -15.88
CA GLU A 102 -9.48 15.71 -16.93
C GLU A 102 -8.55 14.45 -16.97
N ALA A 103 -7.30 14.56 -16.54
CA ALA A 103 -6.21 13.58 -16.48
C ALA A 103 -5.63 13.44 -15.05
N GLY A 104 -6.50 13.50 -14.03
CA GLY A 104 -6.17 13.54 -12.61
C GLY A 104 -5.26 12.45 -12.04
N LEU A 105 -4.66 12.70 -10.86
CA LEU A 105 -3.76 11.76 -10.18
C LEU A 105 -4.43 10.41 -9.98
N GLN A 106 -5.67 10.41 -9.50
CA GLN A 106 -6.46 9.20 -9.30
C GLN A 106 -6.64 8.46 -10.64
N LYS A 107 -7.08 9.16 -11.70
CA LYS A 107 -7.25 8.59 -13.04
C LYS A 107 -5.94 8.03 -13.64
N ARG A 108 -4.80 8.67 -13.37
CA ARG A 108 -3.47 8.19 -13.79
C ARG A 108 -3.04 6.94 -13.03
N ILE A 109 -3.29 6.88 -11.72
CA ILE A 109 -3.03 5.70 -10.90
C ILE A 109 -3.90 4.54 -11.38
N ILE A 110 -5.20 4.77 -11.53
CA ILE A 110 -6.18 3.83 -12.06
C ILE A 110 -5.72 3.26 -13.41
N ARG A 111 -5.44 4.13 -14.38
CA ARG A 111 -4.99 3.71 -15.72
C ARG A 111 -3.67 2.91 -15.67
N ARG A 112 -2.76 3.23 -14.75
CA ARG A 112 -1.54 2.43 -14.57
C ARG A 112 -1.85 1.06 -13.98
N LEU A 113 -2.73 0.98 -12.99
CA LEU A 113 -3.13 -0.27 -12.37
C LEU A 113 -3.80 -1.20 -13.38
N GLU A 114 -4.72 -0.72 -14.21
CA GLU A 114 -5.36 -1.52 -15.27
C GLU A 114 -4.36 -2.18 -16.24
N ASN A 115 -3.18 -1.57 -16.44
CA ASN A 115 -2.13 -2.10 -17.31
C ASN A 115 -1.15 -3.04 -16.58
N LEU A 116 -1.03 -2.92 -15.26
CA LEU A 116 -0.10 -3.71 -14.45
C LEU A 116 -0.74 -4.96 -13.86
N VAL A 117 -2.06 -4.99 -13.79
CA VAL A 117 -2.82 -6.11 -13.23
C VAL A 117 -2.97 -7.21 -14.30
N PRO A 118 -2.44 -8.41 -14.06
CA PRO A 118 -2.57 -9.53 -14.96
C PRO A 118 -4.04 -9.92 -15.08
N ARG A 119 -4.48 -10.11 -16.31
CA ARG A 119 -5.82 -10.61 -16.62
C ARG A 119 -5.79 -12.13 -16.43
N GLY A 120 -6.53 -12.64 -15.43
CA GLY A 120 -6.60 -14.08 -15.19
C GLY A 120 -7.14 -14.48 -13.81
N GLU A 121 -7.38 -15.77 -13.63
CA GLU A 121 -8.06 -16.32 -12.44
C GLU A 121 -7.13 -16.75 -11.30
N ARG A 122 -5.80 -16.74 -11.51
CA ARG A 122 -4.84 -17.22 -10.51
C ARG A 122 -4.59 -16.18 -9.42
N ALA A 123 -4.48 -16.67 -8.18
CA ALA A 123 -3.94 -15.91 -7.06
C ALA A 123 -2.46 -15.60 -7.29
N ILE A 124 -2.00 -14.42 -6.89
CA ILE A 124 -0.63 -13.98 -7.13
C ILE A 124 0.31 -14.55 -6.09
N LYS A 125 1.32 -15.30 -6.55
CA LYS A 125 2.36 -15.90 -5.72
C LYS A 125 3.70 -15.16 -5.90
N GLY A 126 3.71 -13.85 -5.66
CA GLY A 126 4.96 -13.09 -5.70
C GLY A 126 5.85 -13.39 -4.49
N GLU A 127 7.11 -12.94 -4.55
CA GLU A 127 8.09 -13.17 -3.48
C GLU A 127 8.20 -11.95 -2.56
N PHE A 128 8.24 -12.19 -1.24
CA PHE A 128 8.42 -11.17 -0.21
C PHE A 128 9.67 -11.47 0.63
N HIS A 129 10.46 -10.42 0.86
CA HIS A 129 11.59 -10.45 1.77
C HIS A 129 11.48 -9.28 2.76
N SER A 130 11.50 -9.59 4.06
CA SER A 130 11.64 -8.63 5.15
C SER A 130 13.04 -8.80 5.76
N ILE A 131 13.74 -7.70 6.00
CA ILE A 131 15.00 -7.68 6.77
C ILE A 131 14.84 -6.63 7.85
#